data_AF-A0A0B8PA62-F1
#
_entry.id   AF-A0A0B8PA62-F1
#
_cell.length_a   1.000
_cell.length_b   1.000
_cell.length_c   1.000
_cell.angle_alpha   90.00
_cell.angle_beta   90.00
_cell.angle_gamma   90.00
#
_symmetry.space_group_name_H-M   'P 1'
#
loop_
_entity.id
_entity.type
_entity.pdbx_description
1 polymer ?
#
loop_
_entity_poly.entity_id
_entity_poly.type
_entity_poly.pdbx_seq_one_letter_code
_entity_poly.pdbx_strand_id
1 'polypeptide(L)'
;MKPAQQKKFDKAQFQASVKNHLTSTYATTVENASDRQWYLAMGRALAELTTFDLLATEADAKIQNAKSVNYLSLEFLIGRLTGNNLISMGLYEQITDAMAELGHNLTDLLEEERDPSLGNGGLGRLAACFMDSCAAQEFPTVGYGLHYEYGLFKQSFEDGRQKEAPDAWRGVEGYPWEVARPELAQEIGFYGEVQWVVENGKEVRKWVPGMTVKAMPWDLPIVGYESSTVYPLRLWECQAIAPFSLESFNNGDYFEAQHALIDAGNITKVLYPNDNHEKGKTLRLMQQYFHSAASVRDILRRHEAAGYSLEDLPKQETIQLNDTHPTIAIPELMRILIDERGLEWDAAWAISSQTFAYTNHTLLPEALETWPESLIQRLLPRHMEIIFEINHRFLQEVRAMWPGDGEKQAKLSIIQEGFHRMVRMANLCVIGSYAVNGVAALHSALVKTDLFPEFHEMFPTRLHNVTNGITPRRWLKFCNPGLSSLITEKIGSEWPAKLEQLEGIAKFADDAKFQKEFMAVKKQNKERLATWVKENMGIELDTNAIFDVMIKRLHEYKRQQLDLLHVLSLYHRLLNDPAFDMAPRVVFFGSKAAPGYHLAKEIIFAINKVAEKVNNDPRLGGKLKVVFILITV
;
A
#
# COMPACT_ATOMS: atom_id res chain seq x y z
N MET A 1 3.54 19.66 19.61
CA MET A 1 2.98 20.98 20.05
C MET A 1 3.52 22.10 19.14
N LYS A 2 2.83 22.38 18.00
CA LYS A 2 2.67 23.74 17.46
C LYS A 2 1.18 24.13 17.42
N PRO A 3 0.57 24.52 18.56
CA PRO A 3 -0.68 25.27 18.58
C PRO A 3 -0.50 26.77 18.26
N ALA A 4 0.68 27.23 17.83
CA ALA A 4 1.01 28.67 17.88
C ALA A 4 1.43 29.34 16.56
N GLN A 5 1.56 28.62 15.44
CA GLN A 5 1.78 29.23 14.12
C GLN A 5 1.14 28.36 13.03
N GLN A 6 -0.19 28.34 12.96
CA GLN A 6 -0.77 28.35 11.61
C GLN A 6 -0.18 29.59 10.95
N LYS A 7 0.66 29.43 9.92
CA LYS A 7 0.79 30.50 8.93
C LYS A 7 -0.65 30.88 8.61
N LYS A 8 -1.09 32.08 8.99
CA LYS A 8 -2.46 32.52 8.77
C LYS A 8 -2.75 32.28 7.30
N PHE A 9 -3.66 31.35 6.99
CA PHE A 9 -3.96 30.99 5.62
C PHE A 9 -4.32 32.27 4.86
N ASP A 10 -3.51 32.61 3.87
CA ASP A 10 -3.75 33.79 3.04
C ASP A 10 -4.61 33.36 1.86
N LYS A 11 -5.92 33.60 1.99
CA LYS A 11 -6.91 33.26 0.96
C LYS A 11 -6.58 33.91 -0.39
N ALA A 12 -6.17 35.19 -0.39
CA ALA A 12 -5.91 35.92 -1.62
C ALA A 12 -4.66 35.39 -2.31
N GLN A 13 -3.60 35.09 -1.54
CA GLN A 13 -2.39 34.48 -2.07
C GLN A 13 -2.68 33.08 -2.64
N PHE A 14 -3.48 32.27 -1.94
CA PHE A 14 -3.87 30.95 -2.41
C PHE A 14 -4.64 31.02 -3.73
N GLN A 15 -5.69 31.84 -3.81
CA GLN A 15 -6.47 32.02 -5.04
C GLN A 15 -5.60 32.54 -6.20
N ALA A 16 -4.63 33.41 -5.92
CA ALA A 16 -3.66 33.87 -6.91
C ALA A 16 -2.75 32.73 -7.41
N SER A 17 -2.26 31.86 -6.53
CA SER A 17 -1.48 30.67 -6.92
C SER A 17 -2.31 29.71 -7.79
N VAL A 18 -3.57 29.45 -7.43
CA VAL A 18 -4.48 28.62 -8.26
C VAL A 18 -4.64 29.20 -9.67
N LYS A 19 -4.95 30.50 -9.80
CA LYS A 19 -5.08 31.16 -11.11
C LYS A 19 -3.77 31.17 -11.90
N ASN A 20 -2.65 31.33 -11.20
CA ASN A 20 -1.34 31.26 -11.82
C ASN A 20 -1.07 29.85 -12.37
N HIS A 21 -1.40 28.77 -11.67
CA HIS A 21 -1.26 27.40 -12.19
C HIS A 21 -2.17 27.12 -13.39
N LEU A 22 -3.42 27.59 -13.38
CA LEU A 22 -4.30 27.48 -14.54
C LEU A 22 -3.63 28.05 -15.80
N THR A 23 -3.03 29.23 -15.67
CA THR A 23 -2.45 29.96 -16.81
C THR A 23 -1.06 29.43 -17.18
N SER A 24 -0.16 29.31 -16.21
CA SER A 24 1.26 28.98 -16.45
C SER A 24 1.53 27.49 -16.60
N THR A 25 0.78 26.63 -15.89
CA THR A 25 1.00 25.18 -15.89
C THR A 25 0.07 24.47 -16.88
N TYR A 26 -1.21 24.85 -16.92
CA TYR A 26 -2.22 24.19 -17.73
C TYR A 26 -2.67 24.99 -18.97
N ALA A 27 -2.03 26.14 -19.23
CA ALA A 27 -2.24 26.98 -20.41
C ALA A 27 -3.71 27.32 -20.69
N THR A 28 -4.50 27.58 -19.64
CA THR A 28 -5.92 27.92 -19.73
C THR A 28 -6.26 29.20 -18.96
N THR A 29 -7.37 29.85 -19.32
CA THR A 29 -7.90 31.01 -18.60
C THR A 29 -9.00 30.59 -17.63
N VAL A 30 -9.34 31.47 -16.69
CA VAL A 30 -10.41 31.26 -15.69
C VAL A 30 -11.75 30.97 -16.36
N GLU A 31 -12.02 31.62 -17.50
CA GLU A 31 -13.29 31.52 -18.23
C GLU A 31 -13.43 30.21 -19.01
N ASN A 32 -12.32 29.54 -19.34
CA ASN A 32 -12.30 28.36 -20.21
C ASN A 32 -11.85 27.08 -19.49
N ALA A 33 -11.40 27.18 -18.24
CA ALA A 33 -10.90 26.04 -17.48
C ALA A 33 -12.02 25.05 -17.13
N SER A 34 -11.79 23.78 -17.44
CA SER A 34 -12.63 22.66 -16.99
C SER A 34 -12.48 22.40 -15.48
N ASP A 35 -13.44 21.70 -14.87
CA ASP A 35 -13.39 21.31 -13.46
C ASP A 35 -12.12 20.51 -13.12
N ARG A 36 -11.70 19.62 -14.04
CA ARG A 36 -10.43 18.89 -13.92
C ARG A 36 -9.22 19.83 -13.86
N GLN A 37 -9.16 20.87 -14.69
CA GLN A 37 -8.07 21.84 -14.67
C GLN A 37 -8.10 22.70 -13.39
N TRP A 38 -9.30 23.06 -12.91
CA TRP A 38 -9.46 23.73 -11.61
C TRP A 38 -8.95 22.88 -10.45
N TYR A 39 -9.32 21.59 -10.42
CA TYR A 39 -8.82 20.64 -9.44
C TYR A 39 -7.29 20.53 -9.52
N LEU A 40 -6.73 20.34 -10.72
CA LEU A 40 -5.29 20.19 -10.91
C LEU A 40 -4.50 21.45 -10.50
N ALA A 41 -5.03 22.65 -10.77
CA ALA A 41 -4.43 23.91 -10.34
C ALA A 41 -4.52 24.12 -8.82
N MET A 42 -5.67 23.80 -8.22
CA MET A 42 -5.86 23.80 -6.78
C MET A 42 -4.90 22.83 -6.08
N GLY A 43 -4.79 21.60 -6.61
CA GLY A 43 -3.88 20.57 -6.08
C GLY A 43 -2.42 21.01 -6.13
N ARG A 44 -1.96 21.64 -7.22
CA ARG A 44 -0.59 22.17 -7.31
C ARG A 44 -0.33 23.30 -6.31
N ALA A 45 -1.26 24.25 -6.17
CA ALA A 45 -1.15 25.32 -5.17
C ALA A 45 -1.08 24.78 -3.73
N LEU A 46 -1.82 23.70 -3.43
CA LEU A 46 -1.73 23.01 -2.13
C LEU A 46 -0.41 22.24 -1.97
N ALA A 47 0.07 21.60 -3.04
CA ALA A 47 1.32 20.84 -3.01
C ALA A 47 2.55 21.73 -2.73
N GLU A 48 2.53 23.00 -3.17
CA GLU A 48 3.56 24.00 -2.81
C GLU A 48 3.73 24.09 -1.29
N LEU A 49 2.62 24.19 -0.54
CA LEU A 49 2.63 24.26 0.92
C LEU A 49 3.30 23.03 1.54
N THR A 50 2.84 21.84 1.13
CA THR A 50 3.36 20.59 1.68
C THR A 50 4.81 20.30 1.30
N THR A 51 5.28 20.80 0.15
CA THR A 51 6.67 20.64 -0.28
C THR A 51 7.61 21.47 0.60
N PHE A 52 7.23 22.70 0.95
CA PHE A 52 7.99 23.50 1.91
C PHE A 52 8.03 22.84 3.29
N ASP A 53 6.91 22.28 3.75
CA ASP A 53 6.83 21.60 5.04
C ASP A 53 7.62 20.29 5.06
N LEU A 54 7.67 19.55 3.94
CA LEU A 54 8.52 18.37 3.77
C LEU A 54 10.00 18.72 3.93
N LEU A 55 10.49 19.74 3.22
CA LEU A 55 11.88 20.19 3.32
C LEU A 55 12.21 20.70 4.73
N ALA A 56 11.27 21.40 5.38
CA ALA A 56 11.43 21.83 6.76
C ALA A 56 11.50 20.64 7.73
N THR A 57 10.72 19.58 7.49
CA THR A 57 10.73 18.34 8.28
C THR A 57 12.06 17.60 8.11
N GLU A 58 12.56 17.49 6.87
CA GLU A 58 13.87 16.88 6.57
C GLU A 58 15.03 17.62 7.26
N ALA A 59 14.90 18.94 7.48
CA ALA A 59 15.90 19.77 8.15
C ALA A 59 15.72 19.88 9.68
N ASP A 60 14.66 19.31 10.27
CA ASP A 60 14.41 19.41 11.70
C ASP A 60 15.38 18.50 12.49
N ALA A 61 16.19 19.10 13.36
CA ALA A 61 17.16 18.39 14.18
C ALA A 61 16.53 17.32 15.08
N LYS A 62 15.29 17.48 15.54
CA LYS A 62 14.61 16.43 16.33
C LYS A 62 14.33 15.19 15.49
N ILE A 63 14.00 15.40 14.22
CA ILE A 63 13.72 14.32 13.27
C ILE A 63 15.03 13.65 12.85
N GLN A 64 16.08 14.42 12.55
CA GLN A 64 17.39 13.90 12.15
C GLN A 64 18.12 13.10 13.24
N ASN A 65 17.88 13.43 14.52
CA ASN A 65 18.51 12.74 15.66
C ASN A 65 17.65 11.59 16.23
N ALA A 66 16.46 11.37 15.69
CA ALA A 66 15.58 10.29 16.11
C ALA A 66 15.74 9.06 15.21
N LYS A 67 15.51 7.88 15.78
CA LYS A 67 15.52 6.63 15.01
C LYS A 67 14.40 6.67 13.95
N SER A 68 14.77 6.43 12.71
CA SER A 68 13.87 6.46 11.55
C SER A 68 13.30 5.08 11.23
N VAL A 69 12.01 5.06 10.88
CA VAL A 69 11.28 3.86 10.44
C VAL A 69 11.21 3.83 8.92
N ASN A 70 11.70 2.76 8.31
CA ASN A 70 11.64 2.53 6.88
C ASN A 70 10.61 1.44 6.60
N TYR A 71 9.43 1.84 6.12
CA TYR A 71 8.32 0.93 5.91
C TYR A 71 8.29 0.45 4.46
N LEU A 72 8.78 -0.77 4.21
CA LEU A 72 8.85 -1.35 2.87
C LEU A 72 7.59 -2.16 2.58
N SER A 73 6.83 -1.74 1.57
CA SER A 73 5.61 -2.40 1.13
C SER A 73 5.49 -2.34 -0.39
N LEU A 74 5.15 -3.46 -1.02
CA LEU A 74 4.85 -3.47 -2.46
C LEU A 74 3.58 -2.70 -2.83
N GLU A 75 2.71 -2.43 -1.86
CA GLU A 75 1.48 -1.66 -2.08
C GLU A 75 1.24 -0.58 -1.03
N PHE A 76 0.69 0.54 -1.49
CA PHE A 76 0.18 1.65 -0.68
C PHE A 76 -1.17 2.11 -1.22
N LEU A 77 -2.26 1.66 -0.58
CA LEU A 77 -3.61 2.06 -0.99
C LEU A 77 -3.99 3.39 -0.32
N ILE A 78 -3.38 4.47 -0.79
CA ILE A 78 -3.53 5.81 -0.19
C ILE A 78 -4.90 6.44 -0.46
N GLY A 79 -5.49 6.13 -1.61
CA GLY A 79 -6.69 6.78 -2.13
C GLY A 79 -6.46 8.26 -2.44
N ARG A 80 -7.51 8.99 -2.83
CA ARG A 80 -7.45 10.45 -3.05
C ARG A 80 -6.77 11.17 -1.87
N LEU A 81 -5.74 11.97 -2.15
CA LEU A 81 -4.93 12.66 -1.14
C LEU A 81 -5.47 14.03 -0.78
N THR A 82 -6.06 14.77 -1.73
CA THR A 82 -6.34 16.20 -1.56
C THR A 82 -7.24 16.45 -0.35
N GLY A 83 -8.39 15.78 -0.29
CA GLY A 83 -9.32 15.91 0.84
C GLY A 83 -8.71 15.49 2.19
N ASN A 84 -7.87 14.46 2.19
CA ASN A 84 -7.18 13.99 3.39
C ASN A 84 -6.14 15.00 3.89
N ASN A 85 -5.33 15.53 2.97
CA ASN A 85 -4.32 16.53 3.29
C ASN A 85 -4.98 17.81 3.82
N LEU A 86 -6.11 18.24 3.24
CA LEU A 86 -6.88 19.37 3.77
C LEU A 86 -7.35 19.16 5.21
N ILE A 87 -7.79 17.95 5.56
CA ILE A 87 -8.14 17.59 6.94
C ILE A 87 -6.92 17.61 7.85
N SER A 88 -5.79 17.02 7.43
CA SER A 88 -4.55 16.99 8.22
C SER A 88 -3.96 18.38 8.45
N MET A 89 -4.00 19.26 7.45
CA MET A 89 -3.53 20.64 7.54
C MET A 89 -4.48 21.54 8.33
N GLY A 90 -5.73 21.12 8.58
CA GLY A 90 -6.77 21.97 9.17
C GLY A 90 -7.18 23.13 8.26
N LEU A 91 -7.17 22.91 6.94
CA LEU A 91 -7.45 23.90 5.90
C LEU A 91 -8.74 23.64 5.12
N TYR A 92 -9.49 22.58 5.44
CA TYR A 92 -10.66 22.16 4.67
C TYR A 92 -11.71 23.28 4.48
N GLU A 93 -12.11 23.95 5.57
CA GLU A 93 -13.10 25.02 5.52
C GLU A 93 -12.57 26.27 4.79
N GLN A 94 -11.32 26.66 5.08
CA GLN A 94 -10.70 27.83 4.46
C GLN A 94 -10.56 27.68 2.93
N ILE A 95 -10.28 26.46 2.47
CA ILE A 95 -10.18 26.13 1.05
C ILE A 95 -11.57 26.01 0.42
N THR A 96 -12.56 25.49 1.15
CA THR A 96 -13.97 25.49 0.73
C THR A 96 -14.42 26.93 0.43
N ASP A 97 -14.20 27.86 1.37
CA ASP A 97 -14.54 29.26 1.19
C ASP A 97 -13.76 29.92 0.05
N ALA A 98 -12.46 29.61 -0.07
CA ALA A 98 -11.60 30.19 -1.10
C ALA A 98 -12.05 29.79 -2.51
N MET A 99 -12.41 28.52 -2.71
CA MET A 99 -12.87 28.02 -4.01
C MET A 99 -14.32 28.42 -4.31
N ALA A 100 -15.18 28.55 -3.29
CA ALA A 100 -16.53 29.06 -3.46
C ALA A 100 -16.55 30.51 -3.98
N GLU A 101 -15.65 31.38 -3.50
CA GLU A 101 -15.47 32.74 -4.04
C GLU A 101 -14.97 32.77 -5.49
N LEU A 102 -14.34 31.68 -5.95
CA LEU A 102 -13.96 31.48 -7.35
C LEU A 102 -15.07 30.81 -8.18
N GLY A 103 -16.21 30.50 -7.57
CA GLY A 103 -17.38 29.90 -8.25
C GLY A 103 -17.40 28.37 -8.25
N HIS A 104 -16.57 27.69 -7.45
CA HIS A 104 -16.47 26.23 -7.46
C HIS A 104 -16.86 25.60 -6.12
N ASN A 105 -17.54 24.46 -6.18
CA ASN A 105 -17.79 23.60 -5.03
C ASN A 105 -16.58 22.70 -4.77
N LEU A 106 -16.02 22.73 -3.56
CA LEU A 106 -14.85 21.91 -3.24
C LEU A 106 -15.13 20.41 -3.34
N THR A 107 -16.32 19.94 -2.95
CA THR A 107 -16.67 18.51 -3.00
C THR A 107 -16.63 18.00 -4.44
N ASP A 108 -17.21 18.76 -5.37
CA ASP A 108 -17.21 18.41 -6.79
C ASP A 108 -15.79 18.41 -7.38
N LEU A 109 -14.96 19.41 -7.01
CA LEU A 109 -13.55 19.43 -7.41
C LEU A 109 -12.75 18.24 -6.86
N LEU A 110 -13.04 17.78 -5.63
CA LEU A 110 -12.38 16.62 -5.04
C LEU A 110 -12.77 15.30 -5.74
N GLU A 111 -13.91 15.25 -6.43
CA GLU A 111 -14.31 14.09 -7.23
C GLU A 111 -13.51 13.94 -8.54
N GLU A 112 -12.92 15.04 -9.04
CA GLU A 112 -12.03 15.02 -10.22
C GLU A 112 -10.68 14.32 -9.94
N GLU A 113 -10.32 14.16 -8.66
CA GLU A 113 -9.13 13.39 -8.28
C GLU A 113 -9.32 11.92 -8.60
N ARG A 114 -8.36 11.34 -9.35
CA ARG A 114 -8.26 9.88 -9.49
C ARG A 114 -7.46 9.33 -8.32
N ASP A 115 -7.96 8.25 -7.71
CA ASP A 115 -7.21 7.51 -6.72
C ASP A 115 -5.88 7.03 -7.31
N PRO A 116 -4.73 7.26 -6.64
CA PRO A 116 -3.47 6.66 -7.04
C PRO A 116 -3.55 5.14 -6.95
N SER A 117 -3.46 4.47 -8.10
CA SER A 117 -3.56 3.01 -8.19
C SER A 117 -2.27 2.32 -7.75
N LEU A 118 -1.95 2.44 -6.47
CA LEU A 118 -0.69 2.00 -5.85
C LEU A 118 -0.87 0.82 -4.89
N GLY A 119 -2.09 0.31 -4.75
CA GLY A 119 -2.38 -0.86 -3.92
C GLY A 119 -3.59 -1.65 -4.38
N ASN A 120 -3.90 -2.71 -3.66
CA ASN A 120 -4.99 -3.65 -3.96
C ASN A 120 -5.93 -3.83 -2.76
N GLY A 121 -5.39 -4.03 -1.55
CA GLY A 121 -6.21 -4.47 -0.42
C GLY A 121 -5.78 -3.99 0.95
N GLY A 122 -6.08 -4.82 1.96
CA GLY A 122 -5.91 -4.47 3.36
C GLY A 122 -4.46 -4.23 3.78
N LEU A 123 -3.48 -4.90 3.13
CA LEU A 123 -2.06 -4.69 3.39
C LEU A 123 -1.64 -3.28 2.93
N GLY A 124 -1.95 -2.90 1.69
CA GLY A 124 -1.70 -1.55 1.18
C GLY A 124 -2.46 -0.46 1.93
N ARG A 125 -3.70 -0.73 2.37
CA ARG A 125 -4.48 0.25 3.16
C ARG A 125 -3.94 0.41 4.57
N LEU A 126 -3.41 -0.66 5.18
CA LEU A 126 -2.71 -0.60 6.46
C LEU A 126 -1.45 0.24 6.34
N ALA A 127 -0.63 0.01 5.31
CA ALA A 127 0.57 0.80 5.04
C ALA A 127 0.25 2.31 4.98
N ALA A 128 -0.81 2.68 4.24
CA ALA A 128 -1.28 4.06 4.17
C ALA A 128 -1.77 4.61 5.53
N CYS A 129 -2.48 3.80 6.33
CA CYS A 129 -2.92 4.21 7.68
C CYS A 129 -1.76 4.38 8.66
N PHE A 130 -0.71 3.55 8.55
CA PHE A 130 0.49 3.67 9.36
C PHE A 130 1.28 4.91 9.00
N MET A 131 1.52 5.18 7.72
CA MET A 131 2.20 6.41 7.29
C MET A 131 1.51 7.66 7.83
N ASP A 132 0.18 7.74 7.70
CA ASP A 132 -0.63 8.84 8.25
C ASP A 132 -0.50 8.96 9.79
N SER A 133 -0.46 7.82 10.50
CA SER A 133 -0.34 7.81 11.96
C SER A 133 1.08 8.13 12.46
N CYS A 134 2.12 7.75 11.72
CA CYS A 134 3.49 8.14 11.99
C CYS A 134 3.66 9.65 11.80
N ALA A 135 3.13 10.20 10.71
CA ALA A 135 3.15 11.64 10.47
C ALA A 135 2.38 12.42 11.54
N ALA A 136 1.19 11.94 11.95
CA ALA A 136 0.42 12.60 13.01
C ALA A 136 1.12 12.56 14.39
N GLN A 137 1.91 11.52 14.66
CA GLN A 137 2.63 11.34 15.93
C GLN A 137 4.09 11.79 15.87
N GLU A 138 4.52 12.43 14.78
CA GLU A 138 5.90 12.92 14.60
C GLU A 138 6.97 11.81 14.70
N PHE A 139 6.64 10.57 14.28
CA PHE A 139 7.60 9.47 14.18
C PHE A 139 8.31 9.52 12.82
N PRO A 140 9.64 9.81 12.76
CA PRO A 140 10.38 9.87 11.50
C PRO A 140 10.19 8.59 10.70
N THR A 141 9.56 8.70 9.54
CA THR A 141 9.20 7.54 8.73
C THR A 141 9.39 7.84 7.26
N VAL A 142 9.95 6.89 6.51
CA VAL A 142 9.88 6.88 5.04
C VAL A 142 9.15 5.62 4.59
N GLY A 143 8.06 5.81 3.86
CA GLY A 143 7.38 4.71 3.19
C GLY A 143 8.07 4.45 1.86
N TYR A 144 8.44 3.20 1.58
CA TYR A 144 9.05 2.83 0.31
C TYR A 144 8.15 1.86 -0.44
N GLY A 145 7.85 2.18 -1.71
CA GLY A 145 7.07 1.33 -2.61
C GLY A 145 7.49 1.48 -4.07
N LEU A 146 6.63 1.05 -4.99
CA LEU A 146 6.83 1.18 -6.43
C LEU A 146 5.84 2.17 -7.04
N HIS A 147 6.31 2.95 -8.01
CA HIS A 147 5.49 3.90 -8.74
C HIS A 147 4.82 3.20 -9.92
N TYR A 148 3.68 2.54 -9.65
CA TYR A 148 2.96 1.79 -10.68
C TYR A 148 2.25 2.72 -11.66
N GLU A 149 2.45 2.49 -12.97
CA GLU A 149 1.78 3.29 -14.01
C GLU A 149 0.29 2.96 -14.13
N TYR A 150 -0.08 1.68 -13.98
CA TYR A 150 -1.46 1.19 -14.20
C TYR A 150 -2.07 0.47 -12.99
N GLY A 151 -1.37 0.48 -11.85
CA GLY A 151 -1.79 -0.21 -10.64
C GLY A 151 -2.13 -1.68 -10.87
N LEU A 152 -3.21 -2.16 -10.24
CA LEU A 152 -3.69 -3.52 -10.44
C LEU A 152 -4.49 -3.63 -11.75
N PHE A 153 -5.65 -2.97 -11.81
CA PHE A 153 -6.48 -2.74 -13.01
C PHE A 153 -7.74 -1.95 -12.63
N LYS A 154 -8.31 -1.24 -13.60
CA LYS A 154 -9.66 -0.68 -13.54
C LYS A 154 -10.68 -1.78 -13.85
N GLN A 155 -11.65 -1.95 -12.97
CA GLN A 155 -12.70 -2.97 -13.08
C GLN A 155 -13.90 -2.41 -13.86
N SER A 156 -14.45 -3.22 -14.76
CA SER A 156 -15.79 -3.00 -15.32
C SER A 156 -16.55 -4.33 -15.42
N PHE A 157 -17.85 -4.25 -15.75
CA PHE A 157 -18.66 -5.44 -16.03
C PHE A 157 -19.15 -5.45 -17.46
N GLU A 158 -18.98 -6.60 -18.11
CA GLU A 158 -19.53 -6.91 -19.43
C GLU A 158 -20.28 -8.24 -19.32
N ASP A 159 -21.58 -8.24 -19.62
CA ASP A 159 -22.50 -9.37 -19.41
C ASP A 159 -22.45 -9.98 -17.99
N GLY A 160 -22.22 -9.13 -17.00
CA GLY A 160 -22.09 -9.51 -15.59
C GLY A 160 -20.73 -10.10 -15.20
N ARG A 161 -19.78 -10.21 -16.14
CA ARG A 161 -18.42 -10.70 -15.86
C ARG A 161 -17.45 -9.55 -15.65
N GLN A 162 -16.47 -9.76 -14.76
CA GLN A 162 -15.37 -8.82 -14.58
C GLN A 162 -14.53 -8.70 -15.85
N LYS A 163 -14.28 -7.47 -16.26
CA LYS A 163 -13.27 -7.09 -17.25
C LYS A 163 -12.22 -6.19 -16.62
N GLU A 164 -10.98 -6.41 -17.04
CA GLU A 164 -9.80 -5.71 -16.56
C GLU A 164 -9.28 -4.76 -17.63
N ALA A 165 -9.06 -3.49 -17.27
CA ALA A 165 -8.41 -2.50 -18.11
C ALA A 165 -7.27 -1.79 -17.34
N PRO A 166 -6.28 -1.20 -18.01
CA PRO A 166 -5.25 -0.42 -17.33
C PRO A 166 -5.84 0.75 -16.51
N ASP A 167 -5.34 0.97 -15.29
CA ASP A 167 -5.79 2.07 -14.43
C ASP A 167 -4.85 3.28 -14.52
N ALA A 168 -5.00 4.07 -15.58
CA ALA A 168 -4.14 5.23 -15.85
C ALA A 168 -4.50 6.43 -14.95
N TRP A 169 -4.02 6.41 -13.71
CA TRP A 169 -4.39 7.37 -12.66
C TRP A 169 -3.74 8.75 -12.83
N ARG A 170 -2.50 8.83 -13.34
CA ARG A 170 -1.77 10.09 -13.53
C ARG A 170 -2.27 10.96 -14.68
N GLY A 171 -2.92 10.36 -15.67
CA GLY A 171 -3.23 11.05 -16.93
C GLY A 171 -1.96 11.58 -17.63
N VAL A 172 -2.13 12.51 -18.57
CA VAL A 172 -1.01 13.18 -19.25
C VAL A 172 -0.49 14.35 -18.41
N GLU A 173 -1.33 14.87 -17.52
CA GLU A 173 -1.06 16.04 -16.67
C GLU A 173 -0.16 15.71 -15.46
N GLY A 174 0.00 14.41 -15.15
CA GLY A 174 0.65 13.94 -13.95
C GLY A 174 -0.23 14.07 -12.71
N TYR A 175 0.30 13.66 -11.55
CA TYR A 175 -0.40 13.77 -10.29
C TYR A 175 0.07 15.03 -9.54
N PRO A 176 -0.83 15.92 -9.05
CA PRO A 176 -0.43 17.23 -8.53
C PRO A 176 0.47 17.16 -7.29
N TRP A 177 0.38 16.08 -6.52
CA TRP A 177 1.12 15.89 -5.27
C TRP A 177 2.48 15.21 -5.44
N GLU A 178 2.81 14.65 -6.61
CA GLU A 178 4.07 13.93 -6.81
C GLU A 178 5.22 14.87 -7.17
N VAL A 179 6.39 14.58 -6.60
CA VAL A 179 7.64 15.30 -6.86
C VAL A 179 8.72 14.30 -7.28
N ALA A 180 9.28 14.47 -8.47
CA ALA A 180 10.44 13.72 -8.92
C ALA A 180 11.71 14.19 -8.19
N ARG A 181 12.53 13.24 -7.71
CA ARG A 181 13.79 13.51 -6.98
C ARG A 181 15.01 12.92 -7.70
N PRO A 182 15.36 13.40 -8.92
CA PRO A 182 16.39 12.78 -9.75
C PRO A 182 17.77 12.69 -9.07
N GLU A 183 18.06 13.58 -8.14
CA GLU A 183 19.29 13.61 -7.34
C GLU A 183 19.42 12.42 -6.38
N LEU A 184 18.32 11.70 -6.13
CA LEU A 184 18.26 10.52 -5.26
C LEU A 184 18.19 9.20 -6.04
N ALA A 185 18.33 9.24 -7.37
CA ALA A 185 18.23 8.04 -8.20
C ALA A 185 19.33 7.02 -7.90
N GLN A 186 18.99 5.73 -8.00
CA GLN A 186 19.88 4.62 -7.69
C GLN A 186 20.09 3.73 -8.92
N GLU A 187 21.23 3.06 -9.02
CA GLU A 187 21.48 2.04 -10.06
C GLU A 187 21.32 0.63 -9.49
N ILE A 188 20.52 -0.19 -10.17
CA ILE A 188 20.16 -1.54 -9.73
C ILE A 188 20.57 -2.55 -10.80
N GLY A 189 21.38 -3.54 -10.41
CA GLY A 189 21.84 -4.61 -11.29
C GLY A 189 20.94 -5.85 -11.25
N PHE A 190 20.87 -6.60 -12.34
CA PHE A 190 20.21 -7.91 -12.46
C PHE A 190 21.08 -8.85 -13.29
N TYR A 191 20.81 -10.15 -13.16
CA TYR A 191 21.48 -11.23 -13.90
C TYR A 191 23.01 -11.18 -13.73
N GLY A 192 23.74 -11.67 -14.73
CA GLY A 192 25.20 -11.64 -14.73
C GLY A 192 25.81 -12.77 -13.91
N GLU A 193 27.01 -12.53 -13.38
CA GLU A 193 27.81 -13.58 -12.74
C GLU A 193 28.65 -13.05 -11.57
N VAL A 194 29.02 -13.96 -10.67
CA VAL A 194 29.94 -13.66 -9.57
C VAL A 194 31.35 -14.09 -9.97
N GLN A 195 32.28 -13.14 -9.98
CA GLN A 195 33.68 -13.35 -10.30
C GLN A 195 34.52 -13.34 -9.01
N TRP A 196 35.63 -14.08 -9.03
CA TRP A 196 36.66 -14.00 -8.00
C TRP A 196 37.70 -12.98 -8.42
N VAL A 197 37.95 -11.99 -7.56
CA VAL A 197 38.93 -10.93 -7.80
C VAL A 197 39.87 -10.86 -6.60
N VAL A 198 41.17 -10.65 -6.85
CA VAL A 198 42.13 -10.36 -5.78
C VAL A 198 42.20 -8.85 -5.61
N GLU A 199 41.68 -8.35 -4.48
CA GLU A 199 41.79 -6.94 -4.10
C GLU A 199 42.61 -6.84 -2.80
N ASN A 200 43.66 -6.01 -2.80
CA ASN A 200 44.57 -5.85 -1.65
C ASN A 200 45.14 -7.17 -1.09
N GLY A 201 45.37 -8.17 -1.96
CA GLY A 201 45.90 -9.48 -1.57
C GLY A 201 44.89 -10.44 -0.93
N LYS A 202 43.60 -10.07 -0.86
CA LYS A 202 42.50 -10.93 -0.43
C LYS A 202 41.63 -11.32 -1.63
N GLU A 203 41.19 -12.58 -1.68
CA GLU A 203 40.17 -13.01 -2.64
C GLU A 203 38.80 -12.50 -2.19
N VAL A 204 38.16 -11.71 -3.05
CA VAL A 204 36.83 -11.15 -2.83
C VAL A 204 35.88 -11.60 -3.93
N ARG A 205 34.59 -11.73 -3.58
CA ARG A 205 33.51 -11.99 -4.54
C ARG A 205 33.04 -10.68 -5.12
N LYS A 206 33.00 -10.57 -6.45
CA LYS A 206 32.48 -9.39 -7.16
C LYS A 206 31.36 -9.80 -8.10
N TRP A 207 30.17 -9.25 -7.89
CA TRP A 207 29.07 -9.43 -8.82
C TRP A 207 29.18 -8.44 -9.98
N VAL A 208 29.14 -8.96 -11.20
CA VAL A 208 29.06 -8.17 -12.43
C VAL A 208 27.66 -8.36 -13.01
N PRO A 209 26.75 -7.37 -12.88
CA PRO A 209 25.39 -7.47 -13.41
C PRO A 209 25.38 -7.64 -14.93
N GLY A 210 24.45 -8.45 -15.44
CA GLY A 210 24.21 -8.59 -16.87
C GLY A 210 23.25 -7.53 -17.42
N MET A 211 22.51 -6.86 -16.54
CA MET A 211 21.62 -5.75 -16.85
C MET A 211 21.67 -4.74 -15.71
N THR A 212 21.66 -3.44 -16.04
CA THR A 212 21.58 -2.37 -15.04
C THR A 212 20.46 -1.41 -15.42
N VAL A 213 19.63 -1.06 -14.43
CA VAL A 213 18.52 -0.12 -14.57
C VAL A 213 18.67 1.03 -13.58
N LYS A 214 17.95 2.13 -13.82
CA LYS A 214 17.88 3.28 -12.95
C LYS A 214 16.58 3.26 -12.15
N ALA A 215 16.66 3.36 -10.83
CA ALA A 215 15.54 3.58 -9.95
C ALA A 215 15.34 5.08 -9.73
N MET A 216 14.30 5.64 -10.33
CA MET A 216 13.91 7.05 -10.22
C MET A 216 12.89 7.22 -9.08
N PRO A 217 13.19 8.01 -8.03
CA PRO A 217 12.25 8.21 -6.93
C PRO A 217 11.25 9.32 -7.21
N TRP A 218 10.00 9.03 -6.86
CA TRP A 218 8.87 9.96 -6.82
C TRP A 218 8.35 10.02 -5.38
N ASP A 219 8.40 11.21 -4.78
CA ASP A 219 7.91 11.42 -3.42
C ASP A 219 6.47 11.94 -3.45
N LEU A 220 5.61 11.34 -2.62
CA LEU A 220 4.29 11.85 -2.26
C LEU A 220 4.30 12.33 -0.79
N PRO A 221 3.77 13.52 -0.48
CA PRO A 221 3.76 14.04 0.89
C PRO A 221 2.67 13.37 1.74
N ILE A 222 3.08 12.81 2.87
CA ILE A 222 2.18 12.32 3.92
C ILE A 222 2.13 13.37 5.03
N VAL A 223 1.00 14.09 5.11
CA VAL A 223 0.82 15.21 6.02
C VAL A 223 0.29 14.76 7.37
N GLY A 224 1.02 15.08 8.44
CA GLY A 224 0.61 14.79 9.81
C GLY A 224 -0.60 15.63 10.25
N TYR A 225 -1.58 14.99 10.88
CA TYR A 225 -2.77 15.66 11.39
C TYR A 225 -2.44 16.57 12.57
N GLU A 226 -2.72 17.88 12.44
CA GLU A 226 -2.40 18.90 13.46
C GLU A 226 -0.92 18.86 13.91
N SER A 227 -0.05 18.42 13.01
CA SER A 227 1.40 18.27 13.21
C SER A 227 2.17 19.14 12.23
N SER A 228 3.43 19.45 12.56
CA SER A 228 4.35 20.14 11.63
C SER A 228 5.15 19.21 10.74
N THR A 229 4.97 17.90 10.86
CA THR A 229 5.76 16.92 10.10
C THR A 229 5.04 16.50 8.83
N VAL A 230 5.78 16.55 7.72
CA VAL A 230 5.41 15.93 6.45
C VAL A 230 6.50 14.93 6.11
N TYR A 231 6.11 13.67 5.90
CA TYR A 231 7.04 12.59 5.56
C TYR A 231 6.84 12.10 4.12
N PRO A 232 7.88 11.63 3.44
CA PRO A 232 7.75 11.12 2.08
C PRO A 232 7.22 9.67 2.07
N LEU A 233 6.24 9.42 1.20
CA LEU A 233 6.05 8.12 0.57
C LEU A 233 6.87 8.12 -0.73
N ARG A 234 8.01 7.43 -0.72
CA ARG A 234 8.94 7.31 -1.84
C ARG A 234 8.58 6.10 -2.71
N LEU A 235 8.29 6.36 -3.98
CA LEU A 235 7.87 5.37 -4.95
C LEU A 235 8.91 5.27 -6.06
N TRP A 236 9.47 4.09 -6.28
CA TRP A 236 10.49 3.87 -7.30
C TRP A 236 9.85 3.58 -8.66
N GLU A 237 10.23 4.34 -9.68
CA GLU A 237 9.99 4.07 -11.09
C GLU A 237 11.24 3.44 -11.70
N CYS A 238 11.08 2.36 -12.45
CA CYS A 238 12.20 1.72 -13.13
C CYS A 238 12.39 2.29 -14.54
N GLN A 239 13.58 2.84 -14.79
CA GLN A 239 13.95 3.45 -16.07
C GLN A 239 15.19 2.76 -16.66
N ALA A 240 15.24 2.65 -17.99
CA ALA A 240 16.44 2.19 -18.66
C ALA A 240 17.54 3.26 -18.60
N ILE A 241 18.80 2.86 -18.38
CA ILE A 241 19.95 3.79 -18.41
C ILE A 241 20.13 4.35 -19.83
N ALA A 242 20.05 3.49 -20.84
CA ALA A 242 20.06 3.83 -22.25
C ALA A 242 18.76 3.33 -22.90
N PRO A 243 17.69 4.15 -22.93
CA PRO A 243 16.38 3.71 -23.38
C PRO A 243 16.28 3.50 -24.90
N PHE A 244 17.25 4.00 -25.68
CA PHE A 244 17.18 3.98 -27.13
C PHE A 244 18.54 3.69 -27.79
N SER A 245 18.56 2.70 -28.69
CA SER A 245 19.71 2.41 -29.56
C SER A 245 19.52 3.06 -30.93
N LEU A 246 20.26 4.14 -31.18
CA LEU A 246 20.27 4.81 -32.49
C LEU A 246 20.86 3.92 -33.59
N GLU A 247 21.80 3.04 -33.25
CA GLU A 247 22.38 2.07 -34.18
C GLU A 247 21.33 1.08 -34.69
N SER A 248 20.59 0.43 -33.78
CA SER A 248 19.51 -0.50 -34.13
C SER A 248 18.44 0.21 -34.96
N PHE A 249 18.08 1.43 -34.58
CA PHE A 249 17.10 2.24 -35.32
C PHE A 249 17.56 2.56 -36.74
N ASN A 250 18.81 3.00 -36.92
CA ASN A 250 19.37 3.31 -38.24
C ASN A 250 19.47 2.06 -39.14
N ASN A 251 19.58 0.88 -38.54
CA ASN A 251 19.55 -0.41 -39.25
C ASN A 251 18.12 -0.91 -39.53
N GLY A 252 17.08 -0.14 -39.19
CA GLY A 252 15.68 -0.48 -39.41
C GLY A 252 15.07 -1.42 -38.35
N ASP A 253 15.83 -1.75 -37.29
CA ASP A 253 15.37 -2.60 -36.20
C ASP A 253 14.75 -1.78 -35.06
N TYR A 254 13.53 -1.31 -35.31
CA TYR A 254 12.84 -0.37 -34.42
C TYR A 254 12.40 -0.97 -33.09
N PHE A 255 12.21 -2.29 -33.02
CA PHE A 255 11.85 -2.98 -31.78
C PHE A 255 13.07 -3.13 -30.89
N GLU A 256 14.19 -3.64 -31.44
CA GLU A 256 15.44 -3.74 -30.69
C GLU A 256 15.96 -2.37 -30.25
N ALA A 257 15.71 -1.33 -31.05
CA ALA A 257 16.03 0.04 -30.66
C ALA A 257 15.40 0.49 -29.33
N GLN A 258 14.30 -0.14 -28.90
CA GLN A 258 13.54 0.20 -27.68
C GLN A 258 13.50 -0.93 -26.65
N HIS A 259 14.17 -2.06 -26.88
CA HIS A 259 14.06 -3.25 -26.03
C HIS A 259 14.39 -2.96 -24.56
N ALA A 260 15.49 -2.24 -24.30
CA ALA A 260 15.90 -1.87 -22.94
C ALA A 260 14.87 -1.01 -22.21
N LEU A 261 14.22 -0.08 -22.92
CA LEU A 261 13.15 0.76 -22.37
C LEU A 261 11.95 -0.10 -21.95
N ILE A 262 11.56 -1.07 -22.78
CA ILE A 262 10.42 -1.95 -22.51
C ILE A 262 10.72 -2.84 -21.29
N ASP A 263 11.89 -3.47 -21.25
CA ASP A 263 12.29 -4.36 -20.16
C ASP A 263 12.35 -3.66 -18.81
N ALA A 264 13.00 -2.48 -18.76
CA ALA A 264 13.07 -1.69 -17.54
C ALA A 264 11.67 -1.22 -17.12
N GLY A 265 10.89 -0.68 -18.06
CA GLY A 265 9.56 -0.14 -17.78
C GLY A 265 8.59 -1.19 -17.22
N ASN A 266 8.65 -2.44 -17.69
CA ASN A 266 7.78 -3.53 -17.24
C ASN A 266 7.80 -3.76 -15.72
N ILE A 267 8.92 -3.49 -15.05
CA ILE A 267 9.08 -3.66 -13.61
C ILE A 267 8.08 -2.78 -12.84
N THR A 268 7.79 -1.56 -13.30
CA THR A 268 6.89 -0.64 -12.58
C THR A 268 5.60 -0.34 -13.34
N LYS A 269 5.19 -1.20 -14.29
CA LYS A 269 3.89 -1.02 -14.98
C LYS A 269 2.69 -1.41 -14.12
N VAL A 270 2.69 -2.63 -13.59
CA VAL A 270 1.49 -3.27 -12.99
C VAL A 270 1.83 -3.88 -11.62
N LEU A 271 0.94 -3.67 -10.65
CA LEU A 271 0.98 -4.28 -9.33
C LEU A 271 0.50 -5.73 -9.39
N TYR A 272 1.26 -6.66 -8.82
CA TYR A 272 0.97 -8.11 -8.81
C TYR A 272 0.67 -8.67 -10.21
N PRO A 273 1.65 -8.62 -11.15
CA PRO A 273 1.48 -9.22 -12.47
C PRO A 273 1.18 -10.71 -12.34
N ASN A 274 0.41 -11.25 -13.28
CA ASN A 274 0.05 -12.67 -13.30
C ASN A 274 1.30 -13.55 -13.33
N ASP A 275 1.48 -14.37 -12.29
CA ASP A 275 2.65 -15.22 -12.05
C ASP A 275 2.36 -16.72 -12.24
N ASN A 276 1.26 -17.05 -12.93
CA ASN A 276 0.94 -18.43 -13.33
C ASN A 276 1.92 -19.00 -14.37
N HIS A 277 2.84 -18.20 -14.90
CA HIS A 277 3.87 -18.60 -15.87
C HIS A 277 5.27 -18.06 -15.48
N GLU A 278 6.34 -18.68 -16.00
CA GLU A 278 7.73 -18.38 -15.62
C GLU A 278 8.10 -16.89 -15.79
N LYS A 279 7.68 -16.27 -16.89
CA LYS A 279 7.93 -14.84 -17.14
C LYS A 279 7.33 -13.94 -16.05
N GLY A 280 6.14 -14.29 -15.54
CA GLY A 280 5.44 -13.53 -14.51
C GLY A 280 6.09 -13.71 -13.15
N LYS A 281 6.52 -14.94 -12.82
CA LYS A 281 7.34 -15.22 -11.63
C LYS A 281 8.65 -14.43 -11.66
N THR A 282 9.34 -14.42 -12.79
CA THR A 282 10.58 -13.65 -12.98
C THR A 282 10.33 -12.16 -12.76
N LEU A 283 9.30 -11.59 -13.41
CA LEU A 283 8.95 -10.17 -13.26
C LEU A 283 8.59 -9.80 -11.81
N ARG A 284 7.82 -10.63 -11.10
CA ARG A 284 7.45 -10.41 -9.70
C ARG A 284 8.68 -10.42 -8.77
N LEU A 285 9.63 -11.34 -8.98
CA LEU A 285 10.89 -11.34 -8.24
C LEU A 285 11.75 -10.11 -8.59
N MET A 286 11.78 -9.70 -9.86
CA MET A 286 12.47 -8.48 -10.27
C MET A 286 11.89 -7.23 -9.60
N GLN A 287 10.56 -7.13 -9.49
CA GLN A 287 9.88 -6.05 -8.75
C GLN A 287 10.30 -6.00 -7.28
N GLN A 288 10.27 -7.15 -6.60
CA GLN A 288 10.63 -7.27 -5.19
C GLN A 288 12.08 -6.87 -4.94
N TYR A 289 12.99 -7.33 -5.78
CA TYR A 289 14.41 -6.98 -5.68
C TYR A 289 14.68 -5.53 -6.05
N PHE A 290 14.10 -5.02 -7.15
CA PHE A 290 14.22 -3.61 -7.54
C PHE A 290 13.78 -2.68 -6.39
N HIS A 291 12.59 -2.95 -5.84
CA HIS A 291 12.06 -2.24 -4.68
C HIS A 291 13.05 -2.27 -3.49
N SER A 292 13.48 -3.47 -3.11
CA SER A 292 14.34 -3.66 -1.94
C SER A 292 15.71 -3.01 -2.10
N ALA A 293 16.35 -3.19 -3.25
CA ALA A 293 17.69 -2.69 -3.52
C ALA A 293 17.72 -1.16 -3.63
N ALA A 294 16.76 -0.54 -4.32
CA ALA A 294 16.66 0.91 -4.38
C ALA A 294 16.42 1.53 -2.98
N SER A 295 15.54 0.91 -2.19
CA SER A 295 15.26 1.35 -0.82
C SER A 295 16.46 1.20 0.11
N VAL A 296 17.13 0.05 0.15
CA VAL A 296 18.30 -0.16 1.01
C VAL A 296 19.42 0.82 0.65
N ARG A 297 19.69 1.05 -0.64
CA ARG A 297 20.70 2.03 -1.07
C ARG A 297 20.36 3.45 -0.61
N ASP A 298 19.11 3.88 -0.73
CA ASP A 298 18.70 5.22 -0.28
C ASP A 298 18.75 5.37 1.26
N ILE A 299 18.41 4.32 2.01
CA ILE A 299 18.53 4.30 3.48
C ILE A 299 20.00 4.48 3.88
N LEU A 300 20.91 3.69 3.29
CA LEU A 300 22.35 3.81 3.55
C LEU A 300 22.88 5.20 3.16
N ARG A 301 22.49 5.72 1.99
CA ARG A 301 22.84 7.07 1.55
C ARG A 301 22.41 8.13 2.58
N ARG A 302 21.18 8.05 3.08
CA ARG A 302 20.68 9.00 4.09
C ARG A 302 21.44 8.87 5.41
N HIS A 303 21.68 7.65 5.86
CA HIS A 303 22.43 7.35 7.08
C HIS A 303 23.87 7.89 7.03
N GLU A 304 24.57 7.66 5.93
CA GLU A 304 25.93 8.17 5.68
C GLU A 304 25.95 9.71 5.55
N ALA A 305 24.96 10.29 4.86
CA ALA A 305 24.84 11.75 4.71
C ALA A 305 24.57 12.47 6.04
N ALA A 306 23.94 11.79 7.01
CA ALA A 306 23.79 12.27 8.39
C ALA A 306 25.09 12.15 9.22
N GLY A 307 26.14 11.54 8.67
CA GLY A 307 27.45 11.40 9.32
C GLY A 307 27.56 10.22 10.29
N TYR A 308 26.60 9.29 10.26
CA TYR A 308 26.62 8.11 11.13
C TYR A 308 27.51 7.00 10.58
N SER A 309 28.12 6.23 11.49
CA SER A 309 28.87 5.01 11.15
C SER A 309 27.93 3.86 10.77
N LEU A 310 28.37 2.92 9.93
CA LEU A 310 27.53 1.78 9.53
C LEU A 310 27.15 0.89 10.72
N GLU A 311 28.00 0.82 11.73
CA GLU A 311 27.75 0.10 12.99
C GLU A 311 26.58 0.69 13.78
N ASP A 312 26.29 1.98 13.59
CA ASP A 312 25.16 2.66 14.22
C ASP A 312 23.85 2.52 13.41
N LEU A 313 23.86 1.87 12.23
CA LEU A 313 22.66 1.68 11.41
C LEU A 313 21.47 1.12 12.21
N PRO A 314 21.61 0.06 13.05
CA PRO A 314 20.48 -0.47 13.83
C PRO A 314 19.98 0.49 14.93
N LYS A 315 20.78 1.50 15.30
CA LYS A 315 20.41 2.52 16.30
C LYS A 315 19.65 3.66 15.65
N GLN A 316 20.00 4.03 14.42
CA GLN A 316 19.45 5.18 13.70
C GLN A 316 18.32 4.81 12.73
N GLU A 317 18.29 3.58 12.25
CA GLU A 317 17.33 3.12 11.25
C GLU A 317 16.72 1.78 11.68
N THR A 318 15.44 1.57 11.40
CA THR A 318 14.81 0.24 11.41
C THR A 318 14.08 0.04 10.11
N ILE A 319 14.09 -1.18 9.58
CA ILE A 319 13.41 -1.53 8.34
C ILE A 319 12.29 -2.52 8.67
N GLN A 320 11.04 -2.11 8.43
CA GLN A 320 9.88 -2.96 8.56
C GLN A 320 9.58 -3.65 7.23
N LEU A 321 9.65 -4.97 7.23
CA LEU A 321 9.26 -5.83 6.11
C LEU A 321 7.77 -6.15 6.21
N ASN A 322 6.98 -5.59 5.29
CA ASN A 322 5.54 -5.79 5.24
C ASN A 322 5.18 -7.02 4.39
N ASP A 323 4.96 -8.15 5.07
CA ASP A 323 4.90 -9.48 4.48
C ASP A 323 6.26 -9.93 3.86
N THR A 324 6.28 -11.04 3.11
CA THR A 324 7.53 -11.59 2.54
C THR A 324 8.04 -10.85 1.30
N HIS A 325 7.27 -9.91 0.72
CA HIS A 325 7.65 -9.28 -0.53
C HIS A 325 9.03 -8.59 -0.52
N PRO A 326 9.41 -7.82 0.53
CA PRO A 326 10.72 -7.18 0.60
C PRO A 326 11.80 -8.03 1.29
N THR A 327 11.61 -9.35 1.46
CA THR A 327 12.58 -10.22 2.17
C THR A 327 13.99 -10.12 1.59
N ILE A 328 14.11 -9.95 0.27
CA ILE A 328 15.40 -9.87 -0.42
C ILE A 328 16.23 -8.62 -0.02
N ALA A 329 15.64 -7.66 0.70
CA ALA A 329 16.36 -6.57 1.36
C ALA A 329 17.40 -7.08 2.37
N ILE A 330 17.15 -8.21 3.04
CA ILE A 330 18.08 -8.81 4.02
C ILE A 330 19.39 -9.22 3.33
N PRO A 331 19.39 -10.11 2.31
CA PRO A 331 20.62 -10.45 1.61
C PRO A 331 21.20 -9.28 0.80
N GLU A 332 20.40 -8.31 0.36
CA GLU A 332 20.94 -7.11 -0.30
C GLU A 332 21.72 -6.20 0.65
N LEU A 333 21.24 -5.97 1.87
CA LEU A 333 22.00 -5.23 2.88
C LEU A 333 23.30 -5.97 3.22
N MET A 334 23.24 -7.30 3.38
CA MET A 334 24.44 -8.12 3.58
C MET A 334 25.42 -7.98 2.41
N ARG A 335 24.92 -8.00 1.16
CA ARG A 335 25.74 -7.83 -0.04
C ARG A 335 26.46 -6.48 -0.05
N ILE A 336 25.75 -5.38 0.23
CA ILE A 336 26.36 -4.05 0.26
C ILE A 336 27.40 -3.95 1.38
N LEU A 337 27.07 -4.41 2.58
CA LEU A 337 27.99 -4.35 3.72
C LEU A 337 29.28 -5.15 3.48
N ILE A 338 29.17 -6.35 2.91
CA ILE A 338 30.33 -7.20 2.64
C ILE A 338 31.07 -6.74 1.39
N ASP A 339 30.38 -6.72 0.25
CA ASP A 339 31.02 -6.61 -1.06
C ASP A 339 31.38 -5.14 -1.41
N GLU A 340 30.61 -4.15 -0.94
CA GLU A 340 30.84 -2.73 -1.26
C GLU A 340 31.47 -1.94 -0.11
N ARG A 341 31.27 -2.36 1.14
CA ARG A 341 31.80 -1.68 2.34
C ARG A 341 32.92 -2.47 3.04
N GLY A 342 33.18 -3.70 2.61
CA GLY A 342 34.33 -4.49 3.06
C GLY A 342 34.21 -5.05 4.48
N LEU A 343 33.00 -5.15 5.02
CA LEU A 343 32.77 -5.75 6.34
C LEU A 343 32.92 -7.27 6.26
N GLU A 344 33.52 -7.85 7.31
CA GLU A 344 33.51 -9.30 7.50
C GLU A 344 32.08 -9.79 7.82
N TRP A 345 31.79 -11.05 7.51
CA TRP A 345 30.43 -11.63 7.60
C TRP A 345 29.73 -11.36 8.94
N ASP A 346 30.40 -11.65 10.05
CA ASP A 346 29.78 -11.56 11.39
C ASP A 346 29.43 -10.11 11.77
N ALA A 347 30.25 -9.14 11.34
CA ALA A 347 29.99 -7.72 11.55
C ALA A 347 28.79 -7.25 10.69
N ALA A 348 28.76 -7.65 9.42
CA ALA A 348 27.63 -7.34 8.53
C ALA A 348 26.32 -7.97 9.04
N TRP A 349 26.37 -9.22 9.51
CA TRP A 349 25.19 -9.92 10.06
C TRP A 349 24.70 -9.30 11.36
N ALA A 350 25.61 -8.84 12.24
CA ALA A 350 25.25 -8.15 13.48
C ALA A 350 24.51 -6.83 13.21
N ILE A 351 24.85 -6.12 12.13
CA ILE A 351 24.12 -4.93 11.67
C ILE A 351 22.78 -5.33 11.07
N SER A 352 22.80 -6.20 10.05
CA SER A 352 21.61 -6.59 9.27
C SER A 352 20.51 -7.20 10.15
N SER A 353 20.85 -8.20 10.95
CA SER A 353 19.88 -8.90 11.82
C SER A 353 19.24 -8.01 12.90
N GLN A 354 19.86 -6.86 13.23
CA GLN A 354 19.32 -5.88 14.17
C GLN A 354 18.63 -4.69 13.50
N THR A 355 18.64 -4.63 12.17
CA THR A 355 18.00 -3.55 11.40
C THR A 355 16.59 -3.95 10.94
N PHE A 356 16.33 -5.23 10.68
CA PHE A 356 15.05 -5.71 10.13
C PHE A 356 14.06 -6.22 11.17
N ALA A 357 12.79 -5.86 10.97
CA ALA A 357 11.63 -6.46 11.63
C ALA A 357 10.62 -6.95 10.58
N TYR A 358 9.91 -8.04 10.86
CA TYR A 358 8.99 -8.69 9.91
C TYR A 358 7.55 -8.75 10.43
N THR A 359 6.59 -8.27 9.63
CA THR A 359 5.15 -8.49 9.90
C THR A 359 4.59 -9.57 8.98
N ASN A 360 4.02 -10.62 9.57
CA ASN A 360 3.24 -11.61 8.82
C ASN A 360 1.76 -11.20 8.76
N HIS A 361 1.19 -11.15 7.55
CA HIS A 361 -0.20 -10.72 7.30
C HIS A 361 -1.17 -11.86 6.96
N THR A 362 -0.67 -13.10 6.86
CA THR A 362 -1.45 -14.23 6.39
C THR A 362 -0.89 -15.55 6.90
N LEU A 363 -1.80 -16.44 7.29
CA LEU A 363 -1.50 -17.82 7.66
C LEU A 363 -1.64 -18.78 6.49
N LEU A 364 -2.16 -18.32 5.35
CA LEU A 364 -2.41 -19.15 4.18
C LEU A 364 -1.08 -19.62 3.58
N PRO A 365 -0.80 -20.93 3.53
CA PRO A 365 0.47 -21.44 3.00
C PRO A 365 0.74 -20.99 1.56
N GLU A 366 -0.30 -20.85 0.74
CA GLU A 366 -0.20 -20.35 -0.64
C GLU A 366 0.24 -18.89 -0.75
N ALA A 367 0.14 -18.13 0.35
CA ALA A 367 0.57 -16.74 0.41
C ALA A 367 1.97 -16.57 1.03
N LEU A 368 2.58 -17.64 1.56
CA LEU A 368 3.97 -17.64 2.00
C LEU A 368 4.87 -17.86 0.80
N GLU A 369 5.55 -16.80 0.36
CA GLU A 369 6.31 -16.85 -0.88
C GLU A 369 7.46 -17.85 -0.82
N THR A 370 7.49 -18.72 -1.83
CA THR A 370 8.64 -19.57 -2.14
C THR A 370 9.08 -19.33 -3.56
N TRP A 371 10.39 -19.29 -3.76
CA TRP A 371 10.99 -19.04 -5.08
C TRP A 371 11.85 -20.22 -5.51
N PRO A 372 11.79 -20.66 -6.78
CA PRO A 372 12.74 -21.64 -7.28
C PRO A 372 14.16 -21.13 -7.09
N GLU A 373 15.02 -21.95 -6.50
CA GLU A 373 16.43 -21.60 -6.29
C GLU A 373 17.11 -21.21 -7.60
N SER A 374 16.84 -21.97 -8.68
CA SER A 374 17.37 -21.71 -10.01
C SER A 374 16.98 -20.34 -10.56
N LEU A 375 15.79 -19.84 -10.19
CA LEU A 375 15.34 -18.51 -10.60
C LEU A 375 16.13 -17.42 -9.88
N ILE A 376 16.29 -17.53 -8.55
CA ILE A 376 17.10 -16.57 -7.78
C ILE A 376 18.56 -16.66 -8.23
N GLN A 377 19.11 -17.85 -8.45
CA GLN A 377 20.50 -17.99 -8.90
C GLN A 377 20.75 -17.38 -10.28
N ARG A 378 19.79 -17.49 -11.21
CA ARG A 378 19.89 -16.85 -12.53
C ARG A 378 19.79 -15.33 -12.44
N LEU A 379 18.85 -14.82 -11.63
CA LEU A 379 18.55 -13.39 -11.57
C LEU A 379 19.48 -12.61 -10.63
N LEU A 380 19.86 -13.22 -9.52
CA LEU A 380 20.55 -12.63 -8.37
C LEU A 380 21.60 -13.63 -7.83
N PRO A 381 22.63 -13.98 -8.63
CA PRO A 381 23.56 -15.06 -8.29
C PRO A 381 24.29 -14.81 -6.96
N ARG A 382 24.68 -13.55 -6.69
CA ARG A 382 25.36 -13.20 -5.44
C ARG A 382 24.45 -13.30 -4.22
N HIS A 383 23.19 -12.89 -4.35
CA HIS A 383 22.22 -13.02 -3.26
C HIS A 383 21.96 -14.48 -2.94
N MET A 384 21.95 -15.38 -3.94
CA MET A 384 21.80 -16.81 -3.70
C MET A 384 22.97 -17.37 -2.87
N GLU A 385 24.21 -16.95 -3.15
CA GLU A 385 25.37 -17.33 -2.31
C GLU A 385 25.22 -16.86 -0.86
N ILE A 386 24.77 -15.62 -0.66
CA ILE A 386 24.52 -15.06 0.67
C ILE A 386 23.39 -15.83 1.37
N ILE A 387 22.30 -16.16 0.67
CA ILE A 387 21.19 -16.95 1.22
C ILE A 387 21.67 -18.34 1.66
N PHE A 388 22.52 -19.00 0.87
CA PHE A 388 23.10 -20.28 1.25
C PHE A 388 23.99 -20.16 2.50
N GLU A 389 24.79 -19.10 2.61
CA GLU A 389 25.65 -18.88 3.77
C GLU A 389 24.83 -18.57 5.04
N ILE A 390 23.77 -17.75 4.94
CA ILE A 390 22.81 -17.54 6.03
C ILE A 390 22.21 -18.88 6.46
N ASN A 391 21.75 -19.69 5.50
CA ASN A 391 21.16 -21.00 5.78
C ASN A 391 22.17 -21.94 6.45
N HIS A 392 23.41 -21.98 5.95
CA HIS A 392 24.45 -22.85 6.48
C HIS A 392 24.73 -22.56 7.96
N ARG A 393 24.96 -21.29 8.29
CA ARG A 393 25.25 -20.83 9.67
C ARG A 393 24.06 -21.05 10.58
N PHE A 394 22.87 -20.67 10.15
CA PHE A 394 21.65 -20.88 10.94
C PHE A 394 21.41 -22.37 11.24
N LEU A 395 21.61 -23.26 10.26
CA LEU A 395 21.46 -24.70 10.49
C LEU A 395 22.53 -25.29 11.42
N GLN A 396 23.69 -24.64 11.60
CA GLN A 396 24.63 -25.03 12.66
C GLN A 396 24.05 -24.75 14.05
N GLU A 397 23.38 -23.61 14.24
CA GLU A 397 22.69 -23.28 15.49
C GLU A 397 21.54 -24.26 15.76
N VAL A 398 20.73 -24.58 14.73
CA VAL A 398 19.65 -25.57 14.84
C VAL A 398 20.19 -26.95 15.24
N ARG A 399 21.30 -27.41 14.64
CA ARG A 399 21.96 -28.67 15.01
C ARG A 399 22.50 -28.68 16.44
N ALA A 400 22.99 -27.53 16.92
CA ALA A 400 23.46 -27.40 18.29
C ALA A 400 22.31 -27.44 19.30
N MET A 401 21.16 -26.82 18.97
CA MET A 401 19.97 -26.78 19.83
C MET A 401 19.21 -28.11 19.85
N TRP A 402 19.04 -28.78 18.70
CA TRP A 402 18.38 -30.08 18.60
C TRP A 402 19.27 -31.10 17.86
N PRO A 403 20.28 -31.68 18.54
CA PRO A 403 21.17 -32.66 17.93
C PRO A 403 20.44 -33.89 17.43
N GLY A 404 20.61 -34.24 16.15
CA GLY A 404 20.02 -35.43 15.53
C GLY A 404 18.57 -35.27 15.03
N ASP A 405 17.92 -34.12 15.27
CA ASP A 405 16.57 -33.86 14.78
C ASP A 405 16.61 -33.35 13.33
N GLY A 406 16.52 -34.30 12.38
CA GLY A 406 16.53 -34.00 10.95
C GLY A 406 15.25 -33.32 10.45
N GLU A 407 14.12 -33.57 11.10
CA GLU A 407 12.82 -33.00 10.70
C GLU A 407 12.77 -31.51 11.03
N LYS A 408 13.20 -31.10 12.25
CA LYS A 408 13.32 -29.68 12.60
C LYS A 408 14.31 -28.95 11.71
N GLN A 409 15.45 -29.57 11.39
CA GLN A 409 16.41 -29.00 10.44
C GLN A 409 15.79 -28.77 9.05
N ALA A 410 15.07 -29.76 8.53
CA ALA A 410 14.38 -29.63 7.24
C ALA A 410 13.27 -28.56 7.28
N LYS A 411 12.53 -28.45 8.38
CA LYS A 411 11.45 -27.47 8.55
C LYS A 411 11.95 -26.03 8.71
N LEU A 412 13.05 -25.84 9.44
CA LEU A 412 13.63 -24.52 9.74
C LEU A 412 14.55 -23.98 8.65
N SER A 413 15.12 -24.84 7.81
CA SER A 413 16.00 -24.44 6.70
C SER A 413 15.37 -23.33 5.84
N ILE A 414 16.18 -22.44 5.27
CA ILE A 414 15.72 -21.50 4.25
C ILE A 414 15.49 -22.25 2.94
N ILE A 415 16.34 -23.24 2.65
CA ILE A 415 16.25 -24.07 1.44
C ILE A 415 15.31 -25.24 1.74
N GLN A 416 14.25 -25.36 0.95
CA GLN A 416 13.36 -26.51 0.94
C GLN A 416 13.86 -27.49 -0.12
N GLU A 417 14.21 -28.69 0.33
CA GLU A 417 14.61 -29.80 -0.55
C GLU A 417 13.40 -30.43 -1.25
N GLY A 418 13.64 -31.02 -2.42
CA GLY A 418 12.61 -31.64 -3.25
C GLY A 418 13.13 -31.90 -4.66
N PHE A 419 12.24 -32.22 -5.60
CA PHE A 419 12.61 -32.38 -7.02
C PHE A 419 13.20 -31.09 -7.61
N HIS A 420 12.66 -29.95 -7.18
CA HIS A 420 13.26 -28.63 -7.37
C HIS A 420 13.46 -27.98 -6.00
N ARG A 421 14.65 -27.43 -5.75
CA ARG A 421 14.92 -26.68 -4.52
C ARG A 421 14.21 -25.34 -4.55
N MET A 422 13.62 -24.97 -3.42
CA MET A 422 12.89 -23.71 -3.24
C MET A 422 13.49 -22.91 -2.08
N VAL A 423 13.46 -21.59 -2.18
CA VAL A 423 13.84 -20.67 -1.11
C VAL A 423 12.58 -20.23 -0.38
N ARG A 424 12.51 -20.50 0.94
CA ARG A 424 11.40 -20.10 1.81
C ARG A 424 11.63 -18.69 2.36
N MET A 425 10.95 -17.71 1.78
CA MET A 425 11.16 -16.30 2.12
C MET A 425 10.71 -15.99 3.56
N ALA A 426 9.61 -16.60 4.01
CA ALA A 426 9.14 -16.47 5.38
C ALA A 426 10.20 -16.93 6.41
N ASN A 427 10.89 -18.05 6.16
CA ASN A 427 11.97 -18.52 7.03
C ASN A 427 13.14 -17.54 7.02
N LEU A 428 13.54 -17.05 5.85
CA LEU A 428 14.60 -16.04 5.72
C LEU A 428 14.25 -14.74 6.48
N CYS A 429 13.00 -14.28 6.42
CA CYS A 429 12.52 -13.15 7.23
C CYS A 429 12.70 -13.38 8.72
N VAL A 430 12.23 -14.52 9.25
CA VAL A 430 12.29 -14.82 10.69
C VAL A 430 13.75 -14.92 11.17
N ILE A 431 14.63 -15.53 10.37
CA ILE A 431 16.05 -15.69 10.69
C ILE A 431 16.79 -14.34 10.68
N GLY A 432 16.53 -13.52 9.65
CA GLY A 432 17.22 -12.25 9.43
C GLY A 432 16.63 -11.04 10.15
N SER A 433 15.61 -11.23 11.00
CA SER A 433 14.94 -10.13 11.72
C SER A 433 15.08 -10.26 13.24
N TYR A 434 15.20 -9.11 13.92
CA TYR A 434 15.23 -9.07 15.39
C TYR A 434 13.82 -9.23 16.00
N ALA A 435 12.77 -8.91 15.25
CA ALA A 435 11.38 -9.00 15.68
C ALA A 435 10.47 -9.54 14.57
N VAL A 436 9.49 -10.33 14.97
CA VAL A 436 8.42 -10.86 14.11
C VAL A 436 7.08 -10.56 14.76
N ASN A 437 6.08 -10.08 14.03
CA ASN A 437 4.75 -9.88 14.60
C ASN A 437 3.62 -10.34 13.68
N GLY A 438 2.53 -10.79 14.32
CA GLY A 438 1.22 -10.95 13.68
C GLY A 438 0.34 -9.71 13.88
N VAL A 439 -0.81 -9.72 13.22
CA VAL A 439 -1.66 -8.52 13.02
C VAL A 439 -2.96 -8.48 13.83
N ALA A 440 -3.19 -9.49 14.68
CA ALA A 440 -4.28 -9.59 15.64
C ALA A 440 -3.93 -10.64 16.69
N ALA A 441 -4.44 -10.53 17.93
CA ALA A 441 -4.06 -11.44 19.01
C ALA A 441 -4.19 -12.93 18.65
N LEU A 442 -5.35 -13.33 18.09
CA LEU A 442 -5.58 -14.68 17.60
C LEU A 442 -4.62 -15.06 16.47
N HIS A 443 -4.40 -14.15 15.51
CA HIS A 443 -3.46 -14.38 14.42
C HIS A 443 -2.03 -14.61 14.94
N SER A 444 -1.53 -13.76 15.84
CA SER A 444 -0.22 -13.93 16.47
C SER A 444 -0.11 -15.25 17.26
N ALA A 445 -1.19 -15.69 17.91
CA ALA A 445 -1.20 -17.00 18.56
C ALA A 445 -1.02 -18.14 17.55
N LEU A 446 -1.72 -18.09 16.41
CA LEU A 446 -1.59 -19.06 15.32
C LEU A 446 -0.23 -18.98 14.61
N VAL A 447 0.35 -17.77 14.49
CA VAL A 447 1.73 -17.62 13.99
C VAL A 447 2.71 -18.37 14.90
N LYS A 448 2.52 -18.32 16.23
CA LYS A 448 3.37 -19.03 17.19
C LYS A 448 3.12 -20.52 17.25
N THR A 449 1.88 -20.98 17.07
CA THR A 449 1.48 -22.37 17.31
C THR A 449 1.49 -23.22 16.06
N ASP A 450 1.05 -22.67 14.93
CA ASP A 450 0.86 -23.42 13.69
C ASP A 450 1.94 -23.09 12.65
N LEU A 451 2.25 -21.81 12.48
CA LEU A 451 3.12 -21.36 11.39
C LEU A 451 4.62 -21.48 11.73
N PHE A 452 5.02 -20.95 12.89
CA PHE A 452 6.43 -20.86 13.32
C PHE A 452 6.67 -21.43 14.72
N PRO A 453 6.16 -22.63 15.08
CA PRO A 453 6.34 -23.18 16.43
C PRO A 453 7.80 -23.42 16.80
N GLU A 454 8.62 -23.94 15.88
CA GLU A 454 10.04 -24.20 16.16
C GLU A 454 10.87 -22.92 16.24
N PHE A 455 10.54 -21.90 15.44
CA PHE A 455 11.16 -20.57 15.60
C PHE A 455 10.73 -19.90 16.90
N HIS A 456 9.50 -20.12 17.37
CA HIS A 456 9.08 -19.64 18.67
C HIS A 456 9.84 -20.32 19.81
N GLU A 457 10.10 -21.63 19.70
CA GLU A 457 10.94 -22.38 20.64
C GLU A 457 12.38 -21.85 20.65
N MET A 458 12.97 -21.59 19.48
CA MET A 458 14.33 -21.05 19.35
C MET A 458 14.45 -19.59 19.81
N PHE A 459 13.43 -18.78 19.51
CA PHE A 459 13.42 -17.33 19.72
C PHE A 459 12.17 -16.90 20.52
N PRO A 460 12.05 -17.27 21.80
CA PRO A 460 10.81 -17.12 22.57
C PRO A 460 10.34 -15.67 22.73
N THR A 461 11.26 -14.71 22.66
CA THR A 461 10.97 -13.28 22.84
C THR A 461 10.77 -12.49 21.55
N ARG A 462 11.05 -13.08 20.37
CA ARG A 462 10.99 -12.35 19.08
C ARG A 462 9.60 -12.25 18.46
N LEU A 463 8.67 -13.14 18.82
CA LEU A 463 7.33 -13.18 18.22
C LEU A 463 6.34 -12.35 19.05
N HIS A 464 5.93 -11.22 18.49
CA HIS A 464 5.05 -10.22 19.09
C HIS A 464 3.65 -10.21 18.47
N ASN A 465 2.79 -9.37 19.04
CA ASN A 465 1.52 -8.98 18.46
C ASN A 465 1.42 -7.46 18.36
N VAL A 466 1.02 -6.98 17.19
CA VAL A 466 0.56 -5.61 17.01
C VAL A 466 -0.76 -5.72 16.26
N THR A 467 -1.87 -5.48 16.96
CA THR A 467 -3.20 -5.55 16.32
C THR A 467 -3.36 -4.38 15.35
N ASN A 468 -3.78 -4.68 14.12
CA ASN A 468 -3.97 -3.67 13.08
C ASN A 468 -4.95 -2.57 13.51
N GLY A 469 -4.75 -1.37 12.95
CA GLY A 469 -5.62 -0.22 13.14
C GLY A 469 -5.95 0.49 11.83
N ILE A 470 -6.85 1.45 11.91
CA ILE A 470 -7.21 2.37 10.82
C ILE A 470 -7.05 3.81 11.30
N THR A 471 -6.69 4.72 10.39
CA THR A 471 -6.62 6.14 10.73
C THR A 471 -8.02 6.76 10.90
N PRO A 472 -8.34 7.38 12.05
CA PRO A 472 -9.63 8.06 12.25
C PRO A 472 -9.78 9.32 11.39
N ARG A 473 -8.69 9.90 10.89
CA ARG A 473 -8.73 11.10 10.04
C ARG A 473 -9.50 10.83 8.75
N ARG A 474 -9.12 9.76 8.04
CA ARG A 474 -9.83 9.35 6.81
C ARG A 474 -11.15 8.63 7.11
N TRP A 475 -11.11 7.66 8.02
CA TRP A 475 -12.19 6.68 8.21
C TRP A 475 -13.32 7.13 9.15
N LEU A 476 -13.23 8.34 9.71
CA LEU A 476 -14.29 8.91 10.52
C LEU A 476 -14.44 10.42 10.27
N LYS A 477 -13.36 11.20 10.42
CA LYS A 477 -13.41 12.67 10.28
C LYS A 477 -13.74 13.11 8.85
N PHE A 478 -13.07 12.54 7.85
CA PHE A 478 -13.26 12.89 6.44
C PHE A 478 -14.51 12.21 5.83
N CYS A 479 -14.64 10.89 5.93
CA CYS A 479 -15.72 10.19 5.21
C CYS A 479 -17.12 10.34 5.84
N ASN A 480 -17.20 10.76 7.11
CA ASN A 480 -18.46 10.88 7.84
C ASN A 480 -18.53 12.18 8.66
N PRO A 481 -18.53 13.35 7.99
CA PRO A 481 -18.47 14.65 8.65
C PRO A 481 -19.66 14.86 9.61
N GLY A 482 -20.85 14.36 9.27
CA GLY A 482 -22.02 14.43 10.15
C GLY A 482 -21.81 13.71 11.50
N LEU A 483 -21.23 12.51 11.48
CA LEU A 483 -20.91 11.78 12.71
C LEU A 483 -19.73 12.43 13.45
N SER A 484 -18.72 12.89 12.70
CA SER A 484 -17.58 13.63 13.24
C SER A 484 -18.03 14.86 14.04
N SER A 485 -18.96 15.66 13.49
CA SER A 485 -19.53 16.82 14.18
C SER A 485 -20.34 16.43 15.41
N LEU A 486 -21.17 15.39 15.32
CA LEU A 486 -21.96 14.91 16.45
C LEU A 486 -21.07 14.42 17.61
N ILE A 487 -19.99 13.69 17.31
CA ILE A 487 -18.99 13.28 18.30
C ILE A 487 -18.32 14.52 18.91
N THR A 488 -17.89 15.45 18.05
CA THR A 488 -17.19 16.67 18.48
C THR A 488 -18.02 17.53 19.42
N GLU A 489 -19.35 17.62 19.20
CA GLU A 489 -20.26 18.32 20.11
C GLU A 489 -20.28 17.72 21.52
N LYS A 490 -20.14 16.39 21.65
CA LYS A 490 -20.25 15.70 22.94
C LYS A 490 -18.94 15.62 23.72
N ILE A 491 -17.82 15.43 23.03
CA ILE A 491 -16.52 15.14 23.66
C ILE A 491 -15.38 16.10 23.26
N GLY A 492 -15.66 17.13 22.45
CA GLY A 492 -14.66 18.06 21.94
C GLY A 492 -13.96 17.55 20.68
N SER A 493 -12.99 18.32 20.14
CA SER A 493 -12.39 18.08 18.82
C SER A 493 -11.07 17.31 18.83
N GLU A 494 -10.56 16.89 19.99
CA GLU A 494 -9.25 16.23 20.13
C GLU A 494 -9.26 14.74 19.74
N TRP A 495 -10.43 14.10 19.69
CA TRP A 495 -10.57 12.66 19.45
C TRP A 495 -9.90 12.12 18.16
N PRO A 496 -9.72 12.87 17.04
CA PRO A 496 -9.03 12.32 15.86
C PRO A 496 -7.55 12.02 16.11
N ALA A 497 -6.94 12.69 17.09
CA ALA A 497 -5.58 12.41 17.56
C ALA A 497 -5.57 11.44 18.76
N LYS A 498 -6.66 11.39 19.54
CA LYS A 498 -6.83 10.64 20.79
C LYS A 498 -8.09 9.78 20.76
N LEU A 499 -8.05 8.70 19.99
CA LEU A 499 -9.25 7.93 19.63
C LEU A 499 -9.94 7.26 20.85
N GLU A 500 -9.19 7.02 21.92
CA GLU A 500 -9.70 6.52 23.21
C GLU A 500 -10.78 7.40 23.82
N GLN A 501 -10.82 8.70 23.48
CA GLN A 501 -11.86 9.62 23.95
C GLN A 501 -13.27 9.22 23.47
N LEU A 502 -13.38 8.41 22.41
CA LEU A 502 -14.67 7.88 21.95
C LEU A 502 -15.40 7.05 23.00
N GLU A 503 -14.71 6.49 24.01
CA GLU A 503 -15.35 5.83 25.16
C GLU A 503 -16.32 6.77 25.89
N GLY A 504 -16.05 8.08 25.88
CA GLY A 504 -16.94 9.09 26.46
C GLY A 504 -18.33 9.13 25.81
N ILE A 505 -18.46 8.72 24.54
CA ILE A 505 -19.73 8.67 23.82
C ILE A 505 -20.68 7.62 24.41
N ALA A 506 -20.16 6.56 25.03
CA ALA A 506 -20.99 5.50 25.61
C ALA A 506 -22.00 6.01 26.65
N LYS A 507 -21.70 7.13 27.32
CA LYS A 507 -22.61 7.77 28.30
C LYS A 507 -23.91 8.30 27.67
N PHE A 508 -23.94 8.50 26.35
CA PHE A 508 -25.10 8.99 25.61
C PHE A 508 -25.85 7.86 24.90
N ALA A 509 -25.45 6.60 25.08
CA ALA A 509 -26.06 5.47 24.37
C ALA A 509 -27.57 5.31 24.65
N ASP A 510 -28.00 5.65 25.87
CA ASP A 510 -29.42 5.60 26.29
C ASP A 510 -30.13 6.96 26.20
N ASP A 511 -29.45 8.02 25.75
CA ASP A 511 -30.07 9.32 25.51
C ASP A 511 -30.88 9.29 24.22
N ALA A 512 -32.20 9.32 24.34
CA ALA A 512 -33.14 9.29 23.21
C ALA A 512 -32.91 10.41 22.19
N LYS A 513 -32.44 11.59 22.64
CA LYS A 513 -32.10 12.70 21.73
C LYS A 513 -30.86 12.34 20.90
N PHE A 514 -29.81 11.86 21.56
CA PHE A 514 -28.57 11.43 20.91
C PHE A 514 -28.82 10.26 19.94
N GLN A 515 -29.60 9.25 20.34
CA GLN A 515 -30.00 8.15 19.46
C GLN A 515 -30.69 8.66 18.19
N LYS A 516 -31.59 9.64 18.31
CA LYS A 516 -32.28 10.25 17.17
C LYS A 516 -31.30 11.00 16.25
N GLU A 517 -30.39 11.78 16.80
CA GLU A 517 -29.35 12.51 16.04
C GLU A 517 -28.41 11.55 15.31
N PHE A 518 -27.94 10.51 16.00
CA PHE A 518 -27.09 9.46 15.43
C PHE A 518 -27.77 8.73 14.27
N MET A 519 -29.06 8.37 14.44
CA MET A 519 -29.85 7.73 13.39
C MET A 519 -30.13 8.65 12.21
N ALA A 520 -30.31 9.96 12.45
CA ALA A 520 -30.45 10.95 11.38
C ALA A 520 -29.17 11.04 10.53
N VAL A 521 -27.99 11.08 11.16
CA VAL A 521 -26.70 11.04 10.45
C VAL A 521 -26.59 9.77 9.61
N LYS A 522 -26.92 8.59 10.17
CA LYS A 522 -26.90 7.33 9.41
C LYS A 522 -27.86 7.36 8.22
N LYS A 523 -29.06 7.91 8.39
CA LYS A 523 -30.07 8.05 7.33
C LYS A 523 -29.57 8.94 6.19
N GLN A 524 -29.00 10.10 6.50
CA GLN A 524 -28.39 11.00 5.51
C GLN A 524 -27.25 10.32 4.75
N ASN A 525 -26.41 9.53 5.43
CA ASN A 525 -25.34 8.79 4.77
C ASN A 525 -25.89 7.74 3.77
N LYS A 526 -27.00 7.07 4.12
CA LYS A 526 -27.68 6.13 3.21
C LYS A 526 -28.32 6.85 2.03
N GLU A 527 -28.87 8.04 2.24
CA GLU A 527 -29.41 8.88 1.17
C GLU A 527 -28.32 9.29 0.18
N ARG A 528 -27.15 9.73 0.66
CA ARG A 528 -26.01 10.04 -0.23
C ARG A 528 -25.58 8.84 -1.08
N LEU A 529 -25.47 7.65 -0.47
CA LEU A 529 -25.15 6.42 -1.21
C LEU A 529 -26.25 6.06 -2.22
N ALA A 530 -27.53 6.19 -1.84
CA ALA A 530 -28.65 5.91 -2.73
C ALA A 530 -28.70 6.86 -3.92
N THR A 531 -28.42 8.16 -3.71
CA THR A 531 -28.27 9.15 -4.78
C THR A 531 -27.15 8.75 -5.73
N TRP A 532 -25.96 8.44 -5.19
CA TRP A 532 -24.82 8.01 -6.01
C TRP A 532 -25.14 6.74 -6.82
N VAL A 533 -25.77 5.73 -6.21
CA VAL A 533 -26.16 4.49 -6.91
C VAL A 533 -27.21 4.78 -7.99
N LYS A 534 -28.15 5.69 -7.75
CA LYS A 534 -29.14 6.09 -8.75
C LYS A 534 -28.49 6.78 -9.93
N GLU A 535 -27.58 7.72 -9.68
CA GLU A 535 -26.87 8.50 -10.71
C GLU A 535 -25.91 7.65 -11.54
N ASN A 536 -25.19 6.71 -10.91
CA ASN A 536 -24.13 5.94 -11.56
C ASN A 536 -24.59 4.58 -12.07
N MET A 537 -25.67 4.00 -11.53
CA MET A 537 -26.13 2.66 -11.86
C MET A 537 -27.61 2.59 -12.25
N GLY A 538 -28.38 3.68 -12.11
CA GLY A 538 -29.80 3.71 -12.43
C GLY A 538 -30.69 2.90 -11.48
N ILE A 539 -30.16 2.45 -10.34
CA ILE A 539 -30.89 1.63 -9.37
C ILE A 539 -31.45 2.52 -8.26
N GLU A 540 -32.77 2.52 -8.10
CA GLU A 540 -33.43 3.21 -6.98
C GLU A 540 -33.44 2.32 -5.73
N LEU A 541 -33.03 2.90 -4.59
CA LEU A 541 -32.88 2.20 -3.32
C LEU A 541 -33.79 2.79 -2.24
N ASP A 542 -34.45 1.92 -1.48
CA ASP A 542 -35.17 2.33 -0.27
C ASP A 542 -34.18 2.60 0.87
N THR A 543 -34.05 3.87 1.26
CA THR A 543 -33.15 4.28 2.34
C THR A 543 -33.70 3.93 3.73
N ASN A 544 -34.89 3.34 3.85
CA ASN A 544 -35.40 2.73 5.09
C ASN A 544 -34.99 1.26 5.23
N ALA A 545 -34.64 0.58 4.14
CA ALA A 545 -34.15 -0.79 4.15
C ALA A 545 -32.84 -0.94 4.92
N ILE A 546 -32.55 -2.12 5.46
CA ILE A 546 -31.22 -2.45 5.97
C ILE A 546 -30.23 -2.43 4.81
N PHE A 547 -29.15 -1.64 4.93
CA PHE A 547 -28.04 -1.68 3.98
C PHE A 547 -27.03 -2.70 4.52
N ASP A 548 -27.02 -3.89 3.91
CA ASP A 548 -26.18 -5.02 4.26
C ASP A 548 -24.98 -5.03 3.31
N VAL A 549 -23.75 -4.83 3.82
CA VAL A 549 -22.62 -4.41 2.98
C VAL A 549 -21.43 -5.35 3.15
N MET A 550 -21.03 -6.01 2.05
CA MET A 550 -19.83 -6.82 1.95
C MET A 550 -18.84 -6.22 0.95
N ILE A 551 -17.93 -5.39 1.46
CA ILE A 551 -16.85 -4.75 0.68
C ILE A 551 -15.49 -5.29 1.09
N LYS A 552 -14.79 -5.93 0.16
CA LYS A 552 -13.42 -6.48 0.31
C LYS A 552 -12.97 -7.12 -1.01
N ARG A 553 -11.67 -7.43 -1.14
CA ARG A 553 -11.17 -8.28 -2.26
C ARG A 553 -11.98 -9.57 -2.36
N LEU A 554 -12.17 -10.09 -3.57
CA LEU A 554 -12.87 -11.34 -3.77
C LEU A 554 -11.94 -12.52 -3.54
N HIS A 555 -12.31 -13.43 -2.63
CA HIS A 555 -11.54 -14.64 -2.35
C HIS A 555 -12.43 -15.69 -1.67
N GLU A 556 -12.22 -16.97 -1.98
CA GLU A 556 -13.02 -18.07 -1.41
C GLU A 556 -13.10 -18.06 0.13
N TYR A 557 -11.98 -17.82 0.84
CA TYR A 557 -11.99 -17.78 2.31
C TYR A 557 -12.80 -16.62 2.88
N LYS A 558 -13.06 -15.56 2.09
CA LYS A 558 -13.89 -14.41 2.51
C LYS A 558 -15.37 -14.71 2.37
N ARG A 559 -15.74 -15.73 1.60
CA ARG A 559 -17.08 -16.30 1.52
C ARG A 559 -18.15 -15.37 0.98
N GLN A 560 -17.86 -14.54 -0.02
CA GLN A 560 -18.90 -13.81 -0.78
C GLN A 560 -19.99 -14.76 -1.33
N GLN A 561 -19.60 -15.97 -1.71
CA GLN A 561 -20.52 -17.02 -2.12
C GLN A 561 -21.49 -17.47 -1.01
N LEU A 562 -21.10 -17.41 0.27
CA LEU A 562 -22.02 -17.72 1.38
C LEU A 562 -23.08 -16.63 1.53
N ASP A 563 -22.69 -15.37 1.37
CA ASP A 563 -23.63 -14.24 1.39
C ASP A 563 -24.60 -14.31 0.20
N LEU A 564 -24.10 -14.69 -0.98
CA LEU A 564 -24.95 -14.96 -2.15
C LEU A 564 -25.97 -16.08 -1.89
N LEU A 565 -25.60 -17.17 -1.22
CA LEU A 565 -26.53 -18.23 -0.84
C LEU A 565 -27.61 -17.72 0.13
N HIS A 566 -27.25 -16.82 1.04
CA HIS A 566 -28.21 -16.17 1.94
C HIS A 566 -29.20 -15.29 1.16
N VAL A 567 -28.72 -14.50 0.19
CA VAL A 567 -29.58 -13.73 -0.73
C VAL A 567 -30.57 -14.64 -1.47
N LEU A 568 -30.09 -15.76 -2.02
CA LEU A 568 -30.93 -16.74 -2.71
C LEU A 568 -31.98 -17.38 -1.79
N SER A 569 -31.62 -17.64 -0.53
CA SER A 569 -32.56 -18.14 0.48
C SER A 569 -33.66 -17.13 0.78
N LEU A 570 -33.33 -15.85 0.99
CA LEU A 570 -34.33 -14.78 1.18
C LEU A 570 -35.25 -14.63 -0.02
N TYR A 571 -34.68 -14.62 -1.23
CA TYR A 571 -35.42 -14.56 -2.47
C TYR A 571 -36.38 -15.75 -2.62
N HIS A 572 -35.93 -16.97 -2.33
CA HIS A 572 -36.77 -18.16 -2.38
C HIS A 572 -37.93 -18.09 -1.38
N ARG A 573 -37.68 -17.68 -0.14
CA ARG A 573 -38.70 -17.59 0.91
C ARG A 573 -39.76 -16.53 0.57
N LEU A 574 -39.34 -15.34 0.13
CA LEU A 574 -40.26 -14.28 -0.29
C LEU A 574 -41.22 -14.71 -1.41
N LEU A 575 -40.83 -15.67 -2.25
CA LEU A 575 -41.65 -16.15 -3.36
C LEU A 575 -42.54 -17.34 -3.00
N ASN A 576 -42.12 -18.19 -2.07
CA ASN A 576 -42.73 -19.50 -1.84
C ASN A 576 -43.38 -19.66 -0.47
N ASP A 577 -43.14 -18.74 0.47
CA ASP A 577 -43.76 -18.72 1.79
C ASP A 577 -44.59 -17.44 1.97
N PRO A 578 -45.92 -17.49 1.74
CA PRO A 578 -46.79 -16.32 1.88
C PRO A 578 -46.83 -15.72 3.29
N ALA A 579 -46.44 -16.49 4.31
CA ALA A 579 -46.39 -16.01 5.69
C ALA A 579 -45.03 -15.40 6.05
N PHE A 580 -44.01 -15.56 5.19
CA PHE A 580 -42.69 -15.01 5.44
C PHE A 580 -42.69 -13.48 5.25
N ASP A 581 -42.36 -12.79 6.33
CA ASP A 581 -42.10 -11.35 6.32
C ASP A 581 -40.68 -11.04 6.77
N MET A 582 -40.11 -9.96 6.24
CA MET A 582 -38.79 -9.46 6.59
C MET A 582 -38.74 -7.95 6.43
N ALA A 583 -37.89 -7.30 7.24
CA ALA A 583 -37.52 -5.92 6.99
C ALA A 583 -36.87 -5.80 5.59
N PRO A 584 -37.20 -4.77 4.80
CA PRO A 584 -36.57 -4.54 3.50
C PRO A 584 -35.05 -4.50 3.62
N ARG A 585 -34.34 -5.04 2.62
CA ARG A 585 -32.88 -5.12 2.62
C ARG A 585 -32.29 -4.80 1.26
N VAL A 586 -31.21 -4.02 1.26
CA VAL A 586 -30.34 -3.81 0.10
C VAL A 586 -28.99 -4.46 0.42
N VAL A 587 -28.62 -5.49 -0.32
CA VAL A 587 -27.36 -6.21 -0.16
C VAL A 587 -26.33 -5.67 -1.14
N PHE A 588 -25.23 -5.13 -0.63
CA PHE A 588 -24.15 -4.54 -1.39
C PHE A 588 -22.94 -5.46 -1.42
N PHE A 589 -22.44 -5.70 -2.64
CA PHE A 589 -21.13 -6.28 -2.87
C PHE A 589 -20.20 -5.21 -3.45
N GLY A 590 -18.94 -5.25 -3.04
CA GLY A 590 -17.87 -4.52 -3.72
C GLY A 590 -16.60 -5.34 -3.62
N SER A 591 -16.10 -5.81 -4.76
CA SER A 591 -14.92 -6.67 -4.80
C SER A 591 -14.25 -6.68 -6.18
N LYS A 592 -12.92 -6.71 -6.20
CA LYS A 592 -12.11 -7.10 -7.36
C LYS A 592 -11.59 -8.53 -7.19
N ALA A 593 -11.60 -9.32 -8.26
CA ALA A 593 -10.93 -10.63 -8.33
C ALA A 593 -9.57 -10.47 -9.03
N ALA A 594 -8.53 -11.17 -8.56
CA ALA A 594 -7.24 -11.16 -9.25
C ALA A 594 -7.39 -11.71 -10.69
N PRO A 595 -6.64 -11.21 -11.69
CA PRO A 595 -6.89 -11.56 -13.10
C PRO A 595 -6.80 -13.06 -13.40
N GLY A 596 -5.88 -13.76 -12.73
CA GLY A 596 -5.70 -15.21 -12.86
C GLY A 596 -6.65 -16.08 -12.03
N TYR A 597 -7.49 -15.49 -11.17
CA TYR A 597 -8.32 -16.23 -10.22
C TYR A 597 -9.71 -16.53 -10.80
N HIS A 598 -9.78 -17.60 -11.59
CA HIS A 598 -11.00 -17.99 -12.32
C HIS A 598 -12.23 -18.14 -11.41
N LEU A 599 -12.13 -18.93 -10.34
CA LEU A 599 -13.27 -19.18 -9.44
C LEU A 599 -13.78 -17.90 -8.76
N ALA A 600 -12.89 -16.99 -8.41
CA ALA A 600 -13.29 -15.67 -7.93
C ALA A 600 -14.10 -14.91 -8.99
N LYS A 601 -13.64 -14.88 -10.25
CA LYS A 601 -14.40 -14.24 -11.34
C LYS A 601 -15.78 -14.88 -11.57
N GLU A 602 -15.91 -16.19 -11.40
CA GLU A 602 -17.19 -16.89 -11.49
C GLU A 602 -18.15 -16.52 -10.34
N ILE A 603 -17.65 -16.30 -9.12
CA ILE A 603 -18.47 -15.82 -8.01
C ILE A 603 -19.00 -14.40 -8.31
N ILE A 604 -18.17 -13.51 -8.88
CA ILE A 604 -18.63 -12.17 -9.32
C ILE A 604 -19.75 -12.31 -10.36
N PHE A 605 -19.54 -13.16 -11.36
CA PHE A 605 -20.55 -13.42 -12.40
C PHE A 605 -21.88 -13.91 -11.80
N ALA A 606 -21.82 -14.87 -10.87
CA ALA A 606 -22.99 -15.38 -10.19
C ALA A 606 -23.72 -14.28 -9.40
N ILE A 607 -23.01 -13.44 -8.65
CA ILE A 607 -23.62 -12.33 -7.90
C ILE A 607 -24.34 -11.37 -8.86
N ASN A 608 -23.69 -10.96 -9.95
CA ASN A 608 -24.29 -10.04 -10.92
C ASN A 608 -25.55 -10.63 -11.57
N LYS A 609 -25.54 -11.92 -11.92
CA LYS A 609 -26.72 -12.59 -12.52
C LYS A 609 -27.86 -12.78 -11.53
N VAL A 610 -27.57 -13.06 -10.27
CA VAL A 610 -28.59 -13.09 -9.22
C VAL A 610 -29.14 -11.69 -8.99
N ALA A 611 -28.30 -10.65 -8.96
CA ALA A 611 -28.74 -9.28 -8.79
C ALA A 611 -29.67 -8.82 -9.92
N GLU A 612 -29.34 -9.13 -11.17
CA GLU A 612 -30.19 -8.86 -12.34
C GLU A 612 -31.58 -9.49 -12.18
N LYS A 613 -31.65 -10.74 -11.71
CA LYS A 613 -32.93 -11.43 -11.51
C LYS A 613 -33.73 -10.85 -10.33
N VAL A 614 -33.08 -10.67 -9.18
CA VAL A 614 -33.72 -10.20 -7.94
C VAL A 614 -34.24 -8.77 -8.12
N ASN A 615 -33.44 -7.88 -8.70
CA ASN A 615 -33.80 -6.46 -8.80
C ASN A 615 -34.99 -6.18 -9.71
N ASN A 616 -35.25 -7.08 -10.68
CA ASN A 616 -36.31 -6.95 -11.69
C ASN A 616 -37.53 -7.84 -11.41
N ASP A 617 -37.60 -8.50 -10.25
CA ASP A 617 -38.74 -9.35 -9.90
C ASP A 617 -39.83 -8.55 -9.15
N PRO A 618 -40.97 -8.22 -9.80
CA PRO A 618 -42.01 -7.41 -9.18
C PRO A 618 -42.67 -8.11 -7.98
N ARG A 619 -42.59 -9.44 -7.88
CA ARG A 619 -43.19 -10.23 -6.79
C ARG A 619 -42.57 -9.90 -5.43
N LEU A 620 -41.36 -9.34 -5.42
CA LEU A 620 -40.66 -8.97 -4.18
C LEU A 620 -41.19 -7.67 -3.55
N GLY A 621 -41.96 -6.87 -4.29
CA GLY A 621 -42.51 -5.60 -3.78
C GLY A 621 -41.45 -4.65 -3.23
N GLY A 622 -40.23 -4.69 -3.75
CA GLY A 622 -39.10 -3.87 -3.28
C GLY A 622 -38.43 -4.32 -1.97
N LYS A 623 -38.84 -5.45 -1.37
CA LYS A 623 -38.28 -5.93 -0.09
C LYS A 623 -36.81 -6.37 -0.17
N LEU A 624 -36.30 -6.72 -1.35
CA LEU A 624 -34.93 -7.16 -1.53
C LEU A 624 -34.33 -6.53 -2.79
N LYS A 625 -33.14 -5.93 -2.65
CA LYS A 625 -32.29 -5.47 -3.75
C LYS A 625 -30.87 -5.96 -3.55
N VAL A 626 -30.16 -6.19 -4.66
CA VAL A 626 -28.74 -6.58 -4.65
C VAL A 626 -27.97 -5.62 -5.56
N VAL A 627 -26.90 -5.02 -5.06
CA VAL A 627 -26.11 -4.02 -5.78
C VAL A 627 -24.65 -4.44 -5.76
N PHE A 628 -24.03 -4.59 -6.93
CA PHE A 628 -22.58 -4.79 -7.03
C PHE A 628 -21.92 -3.48 -7.45
N ILE A 629 -21.27 -2.80 -6.50
CA ILE A 629 -20.55 -1.55 -6.75
C ILE A 629 -19.16 -1.86 -7.28
N LEU A 630 -18.78 -1.19 -8.37
CA LEU A 630 -17.40 -1.20 -8.88
C LEU A 630 -16.49 -0.48 -7.88
N ILE A 631 -15.41 -1.13 -7.47
CA ILE A 631 -14.41 -0.50 -6.61
C ILE A 631 -13.40 0.21 -7.51
N THR A 632 -13.28 1.53 -7.39
CA THR A 632 -12.10 2.28 -7.84
C THR A 632 -11.01 2.12 -6.77
N VAL A 633 -9.77 1.85 -7.19
CA VAL A 633 -8.64 1.57 -6.29
C VAL A 633 -7.51 2.52 -6.62
#